data_AF-A0AAN8E0J5-F1
#
_entry.id   AF-A0AAN8E0J5-F1
#
_cell.length_a   1.000
_cell.length_b   1.000
_cell.length_c   1.000
_cell.angle_alpha   90.00
_cell.angle_beta   90.00
_cell.angle_gamma   90.00
#
_symmetry.space_group_name_H-M   'P 1'
#
loop_
_entity.id
_entity.type
_entity.pdbx_description
1 polymer ?
#
loop_
_entity_poly.entity_id
_entity_poly.type
_entity_poly.pdbx_seq_one_letter_code
_entity_poly.pdbx_strand_id
1 'polypeptide(L)'
;MIQLLFPHFRHTLHINNNARRSILGPDGALTKSLLGLDGVMELMRRDLSEMTYSSLCLPENIAARGLESIPNFYYRDDGLKLWNIIQSFVKAVVEHYYPSDCEVHRDTELQDWISEVFTHGFLGNKASGIPAAFHTVEEVVKFTTMVIFTTTVQHAAVNSGQYDYNSSRFQFWREFFMFV
;
A
#
# COMPACT_ATOMS: atom_id res chain seq x y z
N MET A 1 7.29 -12.32 -13.54
CA MET A 1 6.52 -11.62 -12.49
C MET A 1 5.55 -12.49 -11.68
N ILE A 2 4.70 -13.32 -12.30
CA ILE A 2 3.64 -14.09 -11.60
C ILE A 2 4.16 -14.90 -10.41
N GLN A 3 5.24 -15.67 -10.59
CA GLN A 3 5.78 -16.53 -9.52
C GLN A 3 6.27 -15.72 -8.31
N LEU A 4 6.79 -14.51 -8.54
CA LEU A 4 7.24 -13.60 -7.49
C LEU A 4 6.05 -13.02 -6.70
N LEU A 5 4.98 -12.60 -7.38
CA LEU A 5 3.87 -11.89 -6.76
C LEU A 5 2.78 -12.80 -6.19
N PHE A 6 2.57 -13.99 -6.75
CA PHE A 6 1.47 -14.88 -6.40
C PHE A 6 1.36 -15.17 -4.88
N PRO A 7 2.46 -15.45 -4.15
CA PRO A 7 2.38 -15.68 -2.71
C PRO A 7 1.84 -14.46 -1.92
N HIS A 8 2.07 -13.25 -2.40
CA HIS A 8 1.69 -11.99 -1.75
C HIS A 8 0.22 -11.62 -1.95
N PHE A 9 -0.48 -12.27 -2.88
CA PHE A 9 -1.92 -12.04 -3.10
C PHE A 9 -2.81 -13.08 -2.43
N ARG A 10 -2.22 -14.08 -1.76
CA ARG A 10 -2.95 -15.16 -1.10
C ARG A 10 -4.06 -14.60 -0.19
N HIS A 11 -5.29 -15.05 -0.43
CA HIS A 11 -6.51 -14.66 0.31
C HIS A 11 -6.99 -13.20 0.15
N THR A 12 -6.28 -12.33 -0.56
CA THR A 12 -6.66 -10.90 -0.73
C THR A 12 -8.06 -10.72 -1.31
N LEU A 13 -8.38 -11.43 -2.39
CA LEU A 13 -9.71 -11.35 -3.00
C LEU A 13 -10.82 -11.89 -2.09
N HIS A 14 -10.52 -12.96 -1.34
CA HIS A 14 -11.49 -13.58 -0.43
C HIS A 14 -11.87 -12.62 0.70
N ILE A 15 -10.88 -12.04 1.38
CA ILE A 15 -11.13 -11.12 2.49
C ILE A 15 -11.81 -9.83 1.99
N ASN A 16 -11.41 -9.29 0.84
CA ASN A 16 -12.03 -8.09 0.27
C ASN A 16 -13.49 -8.33 -0.16
N ASN A 17 -13.80 -9.50 -0.71
CA ASN A 17 -15.18 -9.87 -1.03
C ASN A 17 -16.05 -9.99 0.23
N ASN A 18 -15.51 -10.57 1.30
CA ASN A 18 -16.22 -10.65 2.58
C ASN A 18 -16.40 -9.26 3.20
N ALA A 19 -15.36 -8.42 3.22
CA ALA A 19 -15.42 -7.06 3.74
C ALA A 19 -16.45 -6.18 3.03
N ARG A 20 -16.59 -6.32 1.70
CA ARG A 20 -17.64 -5.63 0.93
C ARG A 20 -19.06 -5.97 1.39
N ARG A 21 -19.27 -7.14 2.00
CA ARG A 21 -20.56 -7.57 2.53
C ARG A 21 -20.71 -7.21 4.01
N SER A 22 -19.73 -7.55 4.85
CA SER A 22 -19.84 -7.45 6.31
C SER A 22 -19.41 -6.10 6.88
N ILE A 23 -18.59 -5.32 6.15
CA ILE A 23 -18.05 -4.04 6.61
C ILE A 23 -18.70 -2.88 5.86
N LEU A 24 -18.71 -2.96 4.53
CA LEU A 24 -19.22 -1.90 3.64
C LEU A 24 -20.65 -2.14 3.14
N GLY A 25 -21.26 -3.28 3.46
CA GLY A 25 -22.63 -3.58 3.05
C GLY A 25 -23.68 -2.72 3.78
N PRO A 26 -24.96 -2.75 3.37
CA PRO A 26 -26.04 -1.97 3.98
C PRO A 26 -26.21 -2.18 5.50
N ASP A 27 -25.93 -3.39 5.99
CA ASP A 27 -25.93 -3.73 7.42
C ASP A 27 -24.51 -3.90 7.99
N GLY A 28 -23.50 -3.45 7.24
CA GLY A 28 -22.10 -3.62 7.56
C GLY A 28 -21.62 -2.75 8.72
N ALA A 29 -20.48 -3.11 9.30
CA ALA A 29 -19.94 -2.40 10.48
C ALA A 29 -19.78 -0.88 10.29
N LEU A 30 -19.45 -0.41 9.08
CA LEU A 30 -19.18 1.02 8.84
C LEU A 30 -20.44 1.89 8.72
N THR A 31 -21.63 1.30 8.57
CA THR A 31 -22.87 2.08 8.62
C THR A 31 -23.10 2.69 10.00
N LYS A 32 -22.52 2.08 11.03
CA LYS A 32 -22.54 2.55 12.43
C LYS A 32 -21.33 3.40 12.82
N SER A 33 -20.43 3.68 11.87
CA SER A 33 -19.27 4.54 12.12
C SER A 33 -19.69 6.01 12.22
N LEU A 34 -18.83 6.86 12.78
CA LEU A 34 -19.09 8.30 12.93
C LEU A 34 -19.42 9.00 11.60
N LEU A 35 -18.79 8.56 10.50
CA LEU A 35 -18.99 9.13 9.17
C LEU A 35 -20.15 8.48 8.39
N GLY A 36 -20.69 7.37 8.90
CA GLY A 36 -21.59 6.49 8.15
C GLY A 36 -20.93 5.92 6.89
N LEU A 37 -21.70 5.14 6.11
CA LEU A 37 -21.19 4.54 4.88
C LEU A 37 -20.85 5.59 3.82
N ASP A 38 -21.74 6.54 3.57
CA ASP A 38 -21.58 7.57 2.54
C ASP A 38 -20.35 8.45 2.79
N GLY A 39 -20.12 8.83 4.05
CA GLY A 39 -18.94 9.62 4.41
C GLY A 39 -17.64 8.85 4.20
N VAL A 40 -17.61 7.56 4.53
CA VAL A 40 -16.43 6.70 4.25
C VAL A 40 -16.22 6.53 2.75
N MET A 41 -17.29 6.32 1.97
CA MET A 41 -17.21 6.21 0.51
C MET A 41 -16.67 7.48 -0.15
N GLU A 42 -17.12 8.65 0.29
CA GLU A 42 -16.61 9.93 -0.21
C GLU A 42 -15.13 10.16 0.18
N LEU A 43 -14.74 9.76 1.41
CA LEU A 43 -13.35 9.83 1.83
C LEU A 43 -12.44 8.95 0.96
N MET A 44 -12.83 7.69 0.72
CA MET A 44 -12.10 6.78 -0.16
C MET A 44 -12.00 7.31 -1.60
N ARG A 45 -13.08 7.93 -2.11
CA ARG A 45 -13.09 8.54 -3.45
C ARG A 45 -12.09 9.69 -3.57
N ARG A 46 -12.01 10.57 -2.56
CA ARG A 46 -11.05 11.68 -2.52
C ARG A 46 -9.62 11.17 -2.41
N ASP A 47 -9.38 10.25 -1.48
CA ASP A 47 -8.06 9.66 -1.27
C ASP A 47 -7.52 9.01 -2.55
N LEU A 48 -8.34 8.21 -3.26
CA LEU A 48 -7.94 7.63 -4.54
C LEU A 48 -7.62 8.69 -5.62
N SER A 49 -8.33 9.83 -5.63
CA SER A 49 -8.08 10.90 -6.61
C SER A 49 -6.78 11.66 -6.34
N GLU A 50 -6.33 11.71 -5.10
CA GLU A 50 -5.12 12.42 -4.65
C GLU A 50 -3.92 11.48 -4.42
N MET A 51 -4.13 10.15 -4.50
CA MET A 51 -3.10 9.15 -4.29
C MET A 51 -1.97 9.29 -5.31
N THR A 52 -0.74 9.27 -4.81
CA THR A 52 0.48 9.37 -5.63
C THR A 52 1.36 8.14 -5.48
N TYR A 53 2.11 7.79 -6.52
CA TYR A 53 3.04 6.67 -6.49
C TYR A 53 4.13 6.85 -5.42
N SER A 54 4.60 8.07 -5.21
CA SER A 54 5.54 8.41 -4.15
C SER A 54 4.95 8.20 -2.76
N SER A 55 3.64 8.43 -2.58
CA SER A 55 2.98 8.15 -1.29
C SER A 55 2.92 6.65 -0.96
N LEU A 56 2.95 5.78 -1.97
CA LEU A 56 2.97 4.32 -1.83
C LEU A 56 4.40 3.77 -1.65
N CYS A 57 5.42 4.54 -1.99
CA CYS A 57 6.82 4.17 -1.80
C CYS A 57 7.32 4.72 -0.46
N LEU A 58 7.54 3.87 0.54
CA LEU A 58 7.83 4.33 1.91
C LEU A 58 9.00 5.34 1.99
N PRO A 59 10.17 5.13 1.34
CA PRO A 59 11.26 6.11 1.39
C PRO A 59 10.85 7.50 0.88
N GLU A 60 10.12 7.53 -0.23
CA GLU A 60 9.61 8.77 -0.83
C GLU A 60 8.55 9.43 0.06
N ASN A 61 7.64 8.64 0.65
CA ASN A 61 6.64 9.13 1.59
C ASN A 61 7.28 9.79 2.82
N ILE A 62 8.30 9.15 3.39
CA ILE A 62 9.03 9.66 4.57
C ILE A 62 9.73 10.98 4.24
N ALA A 63 10.43 11.05 3.10
CA ALA A 63 11.12 12.26 2.65
C ALA A 63 10.13 13.40 2.35
N ALA A 64 9.06 13.12 1.60
CA ALA A 64 8.05 14.12 1.21
C ALA A 64 7.35 14.76 2.42
N ARG A 65 7.30 14.05 3.55
CA ARG A 65 6.69 14.53 4.80
C ARG A 65 7.71 15.13 5.78
N GLY A 66 9.01 15.17 5.43
CA GLY A 66 10.07 15.70 6.28
C GLY A 66 10.30 14.86 7.55
N LEU A 67 10.06 13.55 7.48
CA LEU A 67 10.04 12.66 8.65
C LEU A 67 11.37 11.93 8.90
N GLU A 68 12.42 12.24 8.15
CA GLU A 68 13.69 11.49 8.14
C GLU A 68 14.46 11.57 9.46
N SER A 69 14.41 12.72 10.14
CA SER A 69 15.22 13.01 11.34
C SER A 69 14.46 12.92 12.65
N ILE A 70 13.17 12.58 12.63
CA ILE A 70 12.34 12.50 13.84
C ILE A 70 12.86 11.37 14.76
N PRO A 71 13.20 11.64 16.03
CA PRO A 71 13.65 10.59 16.94
C PRO A 71 12.51 9.64 17.31
N ASN A 72 12.83 8.38 17.59
CA ASN A 72 11.89 7.33 18.03
C ASN A 72 10.71 7.06 17.06
N PHE A 73 10.93 7.26 15.77
CA PHE A 73 9.91 6.95 14.75
C PHE A 73 10.04 5.49 14.28
N TYR A 74 9.62 4.55 15.12
CA TYR A 74 9.84 3.12 14.87
C TYR A 74 9.17 2.59 13.59
N TYR A 75 7.99 3.11 13.21
CA TYR A 75 7.36 2.75 11.93
C TYR A 75 8.26 3.09 10.73
N ARG A 76 8.88 4.29 10.73
CA ARG A 76 9.87 4.66 9.71
C ARG A 76 11.07 3.73 9.79
N ASP A 77 11.65 3.59 10.97
CA ASP A 77 12.94 2.91 11.14
C ASP A 77 12.87 1.44 10.71
N ASP A 78 11.82 0.73 11.10
CA ASP A 78 11.66 -0.68 10.75
C ASP A 78 11.07 -0.84 9.34
N GLY A 79 10.15 0.05 8.94
CA GLY A 79 9.61 0.08 7.60
C GLY A 79 10.68 0.27 6.53
N LEU A 80 11.63 1.20 6.73
CA LEU A 80 12.72 1.44 5.78
C LEU A 80 13.69 0.26 5.69
N LYS A 81 13.99 -0.41 6.81
CA LYS A 81 14.79 -1.65 6.79
C LYS A 81 14.09 -2.74 5.97
N LEU A 82 12.80 -2.95 6.20
CA LEU A 82 12.01 -3.96 5.49
C LEU A 82 11.86 -3.60 4.01
N TRP A 83 11.64 -2.32 3.68
CA TRP A 83 11.65 -1.83 2.30
C TRP A 83 12.95 -2.19 1.59
N ASN A 84 14.10 -1.90 2.19
CA ASN A 84 15.40 -2.17 1.59
C ASN A 84 15.65 -3.68 1.39
N ILE A 85 15.20 -4.52 2.33
CA ILE A 85 15.28 -5.99 2.19
C ILE A 85 14.43 -6.47 1.02
N ILE A 86 13.16 -6.03 0.95
CA ILE A 86 12.24 -6.40 -0.13
C ILE A 86 12.80 -5.93 -1.48
N GLN A 87 13.24 -4.67 -1.56
CA GLN A 87 13.82 -4.10 -2.78
C GLN A 87 15.05 -4.90 -3.24
N SER A 88 15.94 -5.26 -2.33
CA SER A 88 17.14 -6.05 -2.66
C SER A 88 16.78 -7.43 -3.20
N PHE A 89 15.80 -8.09 -2.58
CA PHE A 89 15.29 -9.39 -3.05
C PHE A 89 14.62 -9.27 -4.43
N VAL A 90 13.71 -8.32 -4.60
CA VAL A 90 13.03 -8.05 -5.87
C VAL A 90 14.04 -7.73 -6.96
N LYS A 91 15.02 -6.88 -6.67
CA LYS A 91 16.08 -6.51 -7.61
C LYS A 91 16.83 -7.75 -8.10
N ALA A 92 17.30 -8.60 -7.20
CA ALA A 92 18.01 -9.82 -7.55
C ALA A 92 17.18 -10.76 -8.44
N VAL A 93 15.88 -10.88 -8.17
CA VAL A 93 14.97 -11.71 -8.99
C VAL A 93 14.71 -11.07 -10.35
N VAL A 94 14.37 -9.78 -10.38
CA VAL A 94 14.01 -9.07 -11.62
C VAL A 94 15.22 -8.97 -12.55
N GLU A 95 16.41 -8.62 -12.06
CA GLU A 95 17.64 -8.54 -12.88
C GLU A 95 18.06 -9.91 -13.43
N HIS A 96 17.70 -11.01 -12.75
CA HIS A 96 17.95 -12.36 -13.26
C HIS A 96 17.11 -12.67 -14.52
N TYR A 97 15.86 -12.20 -14.57
CA TYR A 97 14.96 -12.45 -15.70
C TYR A 97 15.01 -11.34 -16.77
N TYR A 98 15.31 -10.11 -16.38
CA TYR A 98 15.44 -8.95 -17.26
C TYR A 98 16.87 -8.41 -17.19
N PRO A 99 17.82 -8.97 -17.97
CA PRO A 99 19.21 -8.53 -17.95
C PRO A 99 19.42 -7.15 -18.60
N SER A 100 18.40 -6.59 -19.26
CA SER A 100 18.45 -5.25 -19.85
C SER A 100 17.06 -4.64 -20.00
N ASP A 101 17.02 -3.32 -20.12
CA ASP A 101 15.79 -2.56 -20.39
C ASP A 101 15.10 -2.97 -21.71
N CYS A 102 15.87 -3.51 -22.68
CA CYS A 102 15.30 -4.01 -23.93
C CYS A 102 14.35 -5.19 -23.69
N GLU A 103 14.68 -6.08 -22.74
CA GLU A 103 13.83 -7.23 -22.41
C GLU A 103 12.53 -6.77 -21.73
N VAL A 104 12.59 -5.72 -20.90
CA VAL A 104 11.39 -5.08 -20.30
C VAL A 104 10.46 -4.50 -21.37
N HIS A 105 11.01 -3.79 -22.35
CA HIS A 105 10.22 -3.21 -23.45
C HIS A 105 9.55 -4.27 -24.33
N ARG A 106 10.19 -5.43 -24.51
CA ARG A 106 9.72 -6.51 -25.38
C ARG A 106 8.68 -7.41 -24.72
N ASP A 107 8.57 -7.39 -23.40
CA ASP A 107 7.64 -8.20 -22.64
C ASP A 107 6.23 -7.60 -22.67
N THR A 108 5.42 -8.04 -23.64
CA THR A 108 4.05 -7.56 -23.80
C THR A 108 3.16 -7.88 -22.60
N GLU A 109 3.36 -9.02 -21.94
CA GLU A 109 2.55 -9.40 -20.78
C GLU A 109 2.84 -8.48 -19.59
N LEU A 110 4.11 -8.10 -19.38
CA LEU A 110 4.50 -7.13 -18.38
C LEU A 110 3.90 -5.74 -18.65
N GLN A 111 3.91 -5.30 -19.91
CA GLN A 111 3.33 -4.00 -20.30
C GLN A 111 1.81 -3.99 -20.14
N ASP A 112 1.14 -5.05 -20.57
CA ASP A 112 -0.31 -5.19 -20.42
C ASP A 112 -0.71 -5.21 -18.94
N TRP A 113 0.08 -5.88 -18.10
CA TRP A 113 -0.15 -5.91 -16.66
C TRP A 113 -0.11 -4.52 -16.01
N ILE A 114 0.94 -3.72 -16.25
CA ILE A 114 1.03 -2.39 -15.65
C ILE A 114 -0.04 -1.44 -16.23
N SER A 115 -0.35 -1.58 -17.53
CA SER A 115 -1.43 -0.84 -18.18
C SER A 115 -2.79 -1.14 -17.55
N GLU A 116 -3.08 -2.41 -17.24
CA GLU A 116 -4.31 -2.83 -16.56
C GLU A 116 -4.38 -2.24 -15.14
N VAL A 117 -3.28 -2.29 -14.38
CA VAL A 117 -3.22 -1.70 -13.04
C VAL A 117 -3.43 -0.19 -13.08
N PHE A 118 -2.80 0.52 -14.02
CA PHE A 118 -2.99 1.96 -14.18
C PHE A 118 -4.44 2.30 -14.57
N THR A 119 -4.99 1.58 -15.54
CA THR A 119 -6.32 1.86 -16.10
C THR A 119 -7.45 1.53 -15.12
N HIS A 120 -7.40 0.36 -14.49
CA HIS A 120 -8.50 -0.13 -13.63
C HIS A 120 -8.24 0.06 -12.14
N GLY A 121 -6.99 0.00 -11.69
CA GLY A 121 -6.62 0.24 -10.30
C GLY A 121 -6.56 1.73 -9.97
N PHE A 122 -5.92 2.52 -10.83
CA PHE A 122 -5.72 3.96 -10.64
C PHE A 122 -6.62 4.82 -11.53
N LEU A 123 -7.60 4.23 -12.21
CA LEU A 123 -8.60 4.91 -13.04
C LEU A 123 -8.00 5.79 -14.16
N GLY A 124 -6.82 5.41 -14.65
CA GLY A 124 -6.07 6.20 -15.65
C GLY A 124 -5.63 7.58 -15.13
N ASN A 125 -5.58 7.79 -13.81
CA ASN A 125 -5.21 9.06 -13.20
C ASN A 125 -3.72 9.35 -13.39
N LYS A 126 -3.38 10.11 -14.44
CA LYS A 126 -2.00 10.55 -14.71
C LYS A 126 -1.38 11.36 -13.58
N ALA A 127 -2.19 12.07 -12.78
CA ALA A 127 -1.69 12.86 -11.65
C ALA A 127 -1.14 11.99 -10.52
N SER A 128 -1.52 10.70 -10.46
CA SER A 128 -0.97 9.75 -9.49
C SER A 128 0.51 9.47 -9.71
N GLY A 129 1.04 9.67 -10.92
CA GLY A 129 2.42 9.30 -11.25
C GLY A 129 2.70 7.79 -11.27
N ILE A 130 1.67 6.95 -11.17
CA ILE A 130 1.78 5.50 -11.43
C ILE A 130 2.13 5.30 -12.91
N PRO A 131 3.12 4.46 -13.23
CA PRO A 131 3.48 4.20 -14.62
C PRO A 131 2.34 3.51 -15.35
N ALA A 132 2.10 3.88 -16.62
CA ALA A 132 1.22 3.17 -17.52
C ALA A 132 1.97 2.11 -18.37
N ALA A 133 3.29 2.18 -18.37
CA ALA A 133 4.21 1.30 -19.08
C ALA A 133 5.54 1.27 -18.33
N PHE A 134 6.32 0.21 -18.49
CA PHE A 134 7.69 0.12 -17.99
C PHE A 134 8.69 0.28 -19.13
N HIS A 135 9.71 1.08 -18.90
CA HIS A 135 10.83 1.31 -19.79
C HIS A 135 12.12 0.74 -19.24
N THR A 136 12.28 0.68 -17.93
CA THR A 136 13.53 0.22 -17.33
C THR A 136 13.33 -0.93 -16.35
N VAL A 137 14.39 -1.73 -16.18
CA VAL A 137 14.45 -2.77 -15.14
C VAL A 137 14.24 -2.13 -13.76
N GLU A 138 14.77 -0.93 -13.53
CA GLU A 138 14.63 -0.21 -12.27
C GLU A 138 13.18 0.16 -11.95
N GLU A 139 12.39 0.58 -12.95
CA GLU A 139 10.97 0.85 -12.76
C GLU A 139 10.18 -0.40 -12.36
N VAL A 140 10.50 -1.55 -12.98
CA VAL A 140 9.89 -2.85 -12.62
C VAL A 140 10.26 -3.22 -11.18
N VAL A 141 11.53 -3.06 -10.79
CA VAL A 141 12.00 -3.31 -9.42
C VAL A 141 11.26 -2.41 -8.43
N LYS A 142 11.19 -1.10 -8.69
CA LYS A 142 10.53 -0.14 -7.81
C LYS A 142 9.05 -0.47 -7.63
N PHE A 143 8.34 -0.71 -8.73
CA PHE A 143 6.90 -0.98 -8.70
C PHE A 143 6.58 -2.29 -7.99
N THR A 144 7.34 -3.34 -8.28
CA THR A 144 7.17 -4.64 -7.64
C THR A 144 7.48 -4.57 -6.15
N THR A 145 8.51 -3.81 -5.76
CA THR A 145 8.82 -3.54 -4.35
C THR A 145 7.64 -2.86 -3.66
N MET A 146 7.06 -1.84 -4.28
CA MET A 146 5.88 -1.15 -3.76
C MET A 146 4.69 -2.10 -3.58
N VAL A 147 4.40 -2.98 -4.54
CA VAL A 147 3.30 -3.95 -4.45
C VAL A 147 3.51 -4.94 -3.30
N ILE A 148 4.71 -5.52 -3.19
CA ILE A 148 5.04 -6.48 -2.12
C ILE A 148 5.00 -5.80 -0.76
N PHE A 149 5.58 -4.60 -0.65
CA PHE A 149 5.56 -3.83 0.59
C PHE A 149 4.13 -3.49 1.02
N THR A 150 3.28 -3.06 0.08
CA THR A 150 1.88 -2.70 0.34
C THR A 150 1.07 -3.88 0.88
N THR A 151 1.22 -5.04 0.25
CA THR A 151 0.46 -6.25 0.60
C THR A 151 0.98 -6.96 1.85
N THR A 152 2.17 -6.60 2.34
CA THR A 152 2.79 -7.21 3.52
C THR A 152 2.97 -6.20 4.65
N VAL A 153 4.06 -5.44 4.61
CA VAL A 153 4.52 -4.55 5.67
C VAL A 153 3.53 -3.43 5.93
N GLN A 154 3.05 -2.75 4.87
CA GLN A 154 2.12 -1.63 5.03
C GLN A 154 0.80 -2.10 5.64
N HIS A 155 0.22 -3.19 5.13
CA HIS A 155 -0.99 -3.77 5.69
C HIS A 155 -0.80 -4.17 7.17
N ALA A 156 0.29 -4.88 7.49
CA ALA A 156 0.59 -5.26 8.87
C ALA A 156 0.72 -4.05 9.82
N ALA A 157 1.40 -2.98 9.37
CA ALA A 157 1.60 -1.77 10.15
C ALA A 157 0.29 -1.07 10.55
N VAL A 158 -0.72 -1.08 9.67
CA VAL A 158 -2.03 -0.44 9.94
C VAL A 158 -3.10 -1.39 10.49
N ASN A 159 -2.85 -2.70 10.44
CA ASN A 159 -3.80 -3.73 10.87
C ASN A 159 -3.49 -4.30 12.26
N SER A 160 -2.22 -4.66 12.53
CA SER A 160 -1.86 -5.44 13.73
C SER A 160 -2.14 -4.71 15.04
N GLY A 161 -2.05 -3.37 15.05
CA GLY A 161 -2.32 -2.57 16.25
C GLY A 161 -3.81 -2.28 16.50
N GLN A 162 -4.73 -2.64 15.59
CA GLN A 162 -6.13 -2.25 15.71
C GLN A 162 -6.77 -2.71 17.03
N TYR A 163 -6.47 -3.93 17.49
CA TYR A 163 -6.98 -4.40 18.76
C TYR A 163 -6.40 -3.59 19.92
N ASP A 164 -5.08 -3.43 19.99
CA ASP A 164 -4.40 -2.78 21.11
C ASP A 164 -4.87 -1.32 21.30
N TYR A 165 -4.97 -0.56 20.19
CA TYR A 165 -5.35 0.85 20.23
C TYR A 165 -6.87 1.07 20.30
N ASN A 166 -7.69 0.22 19.69
CA ASN A 166 -9.14 0.47 19.61
C ASN A 166 -9.96 -0.31 20.66
N SER A 167 -9.40 -1.34 21.30
CA SER A 167 -10.10 -2.11 22.34
C SER A 167 -9.90 -1.57 23.76
N SER A 168 -8.91 -0.72 23.96
CA SER A 168 -8.58 -0.21 25.28
C SER A 168 -9.56 0.88 25.71
N ARG A 169 -10.52 0.47 26.56
CA ARG A 169 -11.42 1.34 27.35
C ARG A 169 -10.69 2.33 28.30
N PHE A 170 -9.35 2.35 28.25
CA PHE A 170 -8.44 2.94 29.24
C PHE A 170 -7.77 4.25 28.82
N GLN A 171 -7.84 4.65 27.55
CA GLN A 171 -7.25 5.94 27.14
C GLN A 171 -8.16 7.13 27.48
N PHE A 172 -9.48 6.92 27.59
CA PHE A 172 -10.41 7.96 28.07
C PHE A 172 -10.25 8.27 29.57
N TRP A 173 -9.76 7.32 30.38
CA TRP A 173 -9.67 7.47 31.84
C TRP A 173 -8.25 7.77 32.37
N ARG A 174 -7.19 7.48 31.61
CA ARG A 174 -5.81 7.79 32.04
C ARG A 174 -5.44 9.26 31.91
N GLU A 175 -6.06 10.01 31.00
CA GLU A 175 -5.85 11.46 30.91
C GLU A 175 -6.80 12.27 31.81
N PHE A 176 -7.95 11.70 32.21
CA PHE A 176 -8.91 12.38 33.08
C PHE A 176 -8.48 12.45 34.56
N PHE A 177 -7.52 11.63 35.00
CA PHE A 177 -7.00 11.63 36.38
C PHE A 177 -5.59 12.22 36.56
N MET A 178 -4.98 12.78 35.49
CA MET A 178 -3.76 13.60 35.65
C MET A 178 -4.04 15.10 35.80
N PHE A 179 -5.32 15.51 35.79
CA PHE A 179 -5.76 16.90 35.95
C PHE A 179 -6.91 17.09 36.96
N VAL A 180 -7.04 16.18 37.94
CA VAL A 180 -7.82 16.40 39.17
C VAL A 180 -7.01 16.00 40.38
#